data_AF-A0A0L7L5Y5-F1
#
_entry.id   AF-A0A0L7L5Y5-F1
#
_cell.length_a   1.000
_cell.length_b   1.000
_cell.length_c   1.000
_cell.angle_alpha   90.00
_cell.angle_beta   90.00
_cell.angle_gamma   90.00
#
_symmetry.space_group_name_H-M   'P 1'
#
loop_
_entity.id
_entity.type
_entity.pdbx_description
1 polymer ?
#
loop_
_entity_poly.entity_id
_entity_poly.type
_entity_poly.pdbx_seq_one_letter_code
_entity_poly.pdbx_strand_id
1 'polypeptide(L)'
;MSFLCLQLLGLAIIGIGVAFLLNWTVVKDELKSQLTVAPWVFIVIGAIMFVIAFFGCCGAIRESHCMVVTEGIVTSVHGLFNKRKSDNVDKATESIINNLQQQFSCCGSDGPTDYGAVLTLHDSCCARDPSIIGSVLGGKCTIENANPGCASTLAKLYEKWNKPIAGVAIGVACVEVRMRTQRAPTIGRL
;
A
#
# COMPACT_ATOMS: atom_id res chain seq x y z
N MET A 1 -6.68 10.90 -22.52
CA MET A 1 -7.70 11.97 -22.54
C MET A 1 -8.85 11.74 -21.54
N SER A 2 -9.33 10.50 -21.35
CA SER A 2 -10.53 10.19 -20.53
C SER A 2 -10.39 10.41 -19.02
N PHE A 3 -9.16 10.31 -18.48
CA PHE A 3 -8.90 10.41 -17.04
C PHE A 3 -8.89 11.84 -16.48
N LEU A 4 -8.50 12.83 -17.29
CA LEU A 4 -8.51 14.24 -16.89
C LEU A 4 -9.95 14.75 -16.66
N CYS A 5 -10.91 14.19 -17.39
CA CYS A 5 -12.34 14.47 -17.23
C CYS A 5 -12.86 13.94 -15.88
N LEU A 6 -12.39 12.77 -15.43
CA LEU A 6 -12.73 12.20 -14.12
C LEU A 6 -12.14 12.99 -12.94
N GLN A 7 -10.90 13.50 -13.08
CA GLN A 7 -10.28 14.39 -12.07
C GLN A 7 -11.06 15.69 -11.90
N LEU A 8 -11.47 16.32 -13.01
CA LEU A 8 -12.22 17.58 -13.01
C LEU A 8 -13.63 17.39 -12.43
N LEU A 9 -14.30 16.28 -12.76
CA LEU A 9 -15.59 15.93 -12.16
C LEU A 9 -15.48 15.68 -10.66
N GLY A 10 -14.41 15.02 -10.19
CA GLY A 10 -14.19 14.79 -8.76
C GLY A 10 -13.93 16.07 -7.97
N LEU A 11 -13.10 16.98 -8.49
CA LEU A 11 -12.87 18.31 -7.91
C LEU A 11 -14.15 19.16 -7.90
N ALA A 12 -14.98 19.06 -8.94
CA ALA A 12 -16.28 19.72 -8.99
C ALA A 12 -17.24 19.16 -7.93
N ILE A 13 -17.30 17.83 -7.74
CA ILE A 13 -18.16 17.20 -6.71
C ILE A 13 -17.71 17.59 -5.29
N ILE A 14 -16.40 17.64 -5.03
CA ILE A 14 -15.86 18.11 -3.74
C ILE A 14 -16.17 19.59 -3.53
N GLY A 15 -15.98 20.42 -4.56
CA GLY A 15 -16.34 21.84 -4.52
C GLY A 15 -17.82 22.07 -4.22
N ILE A 16 -18.70 21.28 -4.86
CA ILE A 16 -20.16 21.32 -4.62
C ILE A 16 -20.49 20.86 -3.20
N GLY A 17 -19.85 19.80 -2.68
CA GLY A 17 -20.04 19.34 -1.30
C GLY A 17 -19.64 20.38 -0.25
N VAL A 18 -18.53 21.09 -0.47
CA VAL A 18 -18.07 22.20 0.39
C VAL A 18 -19.01 23.40 0.27
N ALA A 19 -19.46 23.76 -0.93
CA ALA A 19 -20.43 24.84 -1.14
C ALA A 19 -21.77 24.56 -0.44
N PHE A 20 -22.23 23.32 -0.49
CA PHE A 20 -23.45 22.88 0.17
C PHE A 20 -23.31 22.89 1.71
N LEU A 21 -22.13 22.57 2.25
CA LEU A 21 -21.81 22.69 3.67
C LEU A 21 -21.86 24.16 4.14
N LEU A 22 -21.32 25.10 3.35
CA LEU A 22 -21.34 26.53 3.67
C LEU A 22 -22.74 27.16 3.58
N ASN A 23 -23.64 26.60 2.75
CA ASN A 23 -25.01 27.07 2.62
C ASN A 23 -25.97 26.43 3.65
N TRP A 24 -25.69 25.22 4.13
CA TRP A 24 -26.49 24.52 5.14
C TRP A 24 -26.03 24.77 6.59
N THR A 25 -24.86 25.36 6.83
CA THR A 25 -24.49 25.85 8.17
C THR A 25 -25.47 26.90 8.69
N VAL A 26 -26.08 27.69 7.79
CA VAL A 26 -27.09 28.71 8.11
C VAL A 26 -28.46 28.10 8.46
N VAL A 27 -28.73 26.86 8.00
CA VAL A 27 -30.03 26.16 8.21
C VAL A 27 -29.96 25.18 9.39
N LYS A 28 -28.76 24.71 9.76
CA LYS A 28 -28.55 23.70 10.81
C LYS A 28 -28.61 24.24 12.24
N ASP A 29 -28.91 25.52 12.47
CA ASP A 29 -28.93 26.07 13.83
C ASP A 29 -30.10 25.57 14.70
N GLU A 30 -31.15 24.97 14.11
CA GLU A 30 -32.34 24.52 14.85
C GLU A 30 -32.50 22.99 15.01
N LEU A 31 -31.62 22.15 14.43
CA LEU A 31 -31.78 20.68 14.41
C LEU A 31 -30.51 19.93 14.88
N LYS A 32 -29.77 20.50 15.83
CA LYS A 32 -28.52 19.96 16.38
C LYS A 32 -28.77 19.00 17.55
N SER A 33 -28.96 17.70 17.29
CA SER A 33 -28.46 16.70 18.26
C SER A 33 -28.28 15.29 17.69
N GLN A 34 -29.10 14.85 16.72
CA GLN A 34 -29.03 13.47 16.22
C GLN A 34 -28.45 13.33 14.80
N LEU A 35 -28.45 14.39 13.97
CA LEU A 35 -28.06 14.32 12.56
C LEU A 35 -26.66 14.87 12.23
N THR A 36 -25.88 15.36 13.21
CA THR A 36 -24.60 16.05 12.95
C THR A 36 -23.43 15.09 12.70
N VAL A 37 -23.48 13.87 13.24
CA VAL A 37 -22.39 12.89 13.15
C VAL A 37 -22.37 12.19 11.79
N ALA A 38 -23.54 11.88 11.22
CA ALA A 38 -23.65 11.16 9.96
C ALA A 38 -23.00 11.92 8.77
N PRO A 39 -23.25 13.23 8.54
CA PRO A 39 -22.63 13.98 7.46
C PRO A 39 -21.11 14.04 7.53
N TRP A 40 -20.56 14.13 8.74
CA TRP A 40 -19.11 14.19 8.97
C TRP A 40 -18.42 12.89 8.55
N VAL A 41 -19.01 11.74 8.88
CA VAL A 41 -18.50 10.42 8.49
C VAL A 41 -18.53 10.23 6.97
N PHE A 42 -19.60 10.67 6.30
CA PHE A 42 -19.69 10.61 4.83
C PHE A 42 -18.65 11.48 4.12
N ILE A 43 -18.32 12.67 4.66
CA ILE A 43 -17.30 13.56 4.10
C ILE A 43 -15.91 12.94 4.20
N VAL A 44 -15.57 12.37 5.37
CA VAL A 44 -14.25 11.77 5.61
C VAL A 44 -14.05 10.54 4.70
N ILE A 45 -15.06 9.68 4.59
CA ILE A 45 -15.00 8.49 3.72
C ILE A 45 -14.88 8.92 2.24
N GLY A 46 -15.66 9.93 1.81
CA GLY A 46 -15.60 10.46 0.46
C GLY A 46 -14.23 11.07 0.11
N ALA A 47 -13.61 11.79 1.04
CA ALA A 47 -12.28 12.36 0.86
C ALA A 47 -11.20 11.28 0.70
N ILE A 48 -11.26 10.21 1.49
CA ILE A 48 -10.31 9.09 1.38
C ILE A 48 -10.45 8.38 0.03
N MET A 49 -11.68 8.12 -0.41
CA MET A 49 -11.92 7.51 -1.73
C MET A 49 -11.42 8.38 -2.89
N PHE A 50 -11.55 9.71 -2.80
CA PHE A 50 -11.01 10.64 -3.78
C PHE A 50 -9.48 10.59 -3.86
N VAL A 51 -8.81 10.57 -2.70
CA VAL A 51 -7.34 10.50 -2.61
C VAL A 51 -6.83 9.20 -3.24
N ILE A 52 -7.43 8.05 -2.91
CA ILE A 52 -7.06 6.75 -3.49
C ILE A 52 -7.23 6.76 -5.02
N ALA A 53 -8.34 7.32 -5.53
CA ALA A 53 -8.59 7.42 -6.96
C ALA A 53 -7.60 8.35 -7.70
N PHE A 54 -7.22 9.47 -7.08
CA PHE A 54 -6.23 10.40 -7.63
C PHE A 54 -4.86 9.74 -7.78
N PHE A 55 -4.37 9.06 -6.74
CA PHE A 55 -3.11 8.34 -6.78
C PHE A 55 -3.15 7.13 -7.72
N GLY A 56 -4.29 6.44 -7.83
CA GLY A 56 -4.48 5.37 -8.81
C GLY A 56 -4.42 5.86 -10.27
N CYS A 57 -5.00 7.03 -10.56
CA CYS A 57 -4.99 7.65 -11.89
C CYS A 57 -3.61 8.21 -12.28
N CYS A 58 -2.93 8.89 -11.36
CA CYS A 58 -1.55 9.33 -11.57
C CYS A 58 -0.59 8.14 -11.73
N GLY A 59 -0.87 7.00 -11.06
CA GLY A 59 -0.18 5.73 -11.29
C GLY A 59 -0.47 5.13 -12.66
N ALA A 60 -1.73 5.14 -13.11
CA ALA A 60 -2.20 4.63 -14.41
C ALA A 60 -1.51 5.29 -15.61
N ILE A 61 -1.29 6.61 -15.53
CA ILE A 61 -0.77 7.42 -16.65
C ILE A 61 0.77 7.30 -16.80
N ARG A 62 1.48 6.74 -15.81
CA ARG A 62 2.93 6.52 -15.90
C ARG A 62 3.21 5.14 -16.51
N GLU A 63 3.44 5.13 -17.83
CA GLU A 63 3.56 3.93 -18.67
C GLU A 63 4.87 3.15 -18.42
N SER A 64 4.83 2.23 -17.45
CA SER A 64 5.28 0.83 -17.55
C SER A 64 4.86 0.09 -16.27
N HIS A 65 3.60 -0.37 -16.27
CA HIS A 65 2.80 -0.73 -15.10
C HIS A 65 3.28 -1.93 -14.25
N CYS A 66 4.15 -2.80 -14.76
CA CYS A 66 4.74 -3.87 -13.95
C CYS A 66 6.21 -3.60 -13.54
N MET A 67 6.97 -2.85 -14.34
CA MET A 67 8.38 -2.61 -14.03
C MET A 67 8.56 -1.48 -13.00
N VAL A 68 7.92 -0.32 -13.17
CA VAL A 68 8.20 0.84 -12.29
C VAL A 68 7.87 0.57 -10.81
N VAL A 69 6.80 -0.18 -10.55
CA VAL A 69 6.40 -0.49 -9.16
C VAL A 69 7.38 -1.49 -8.53
N THR A 70 7.78 -2.51 -9.29
CA THR A 70 8.74 -3.52 -8.83
C THR A 70 10.11 -2.88 -8.57
N GLU A 71 10.59 -2.04 -9.49
CA GLU A 71 11.81 -1.24 -9.34
C GLU A 71 11.72 -0.27 -8.14
N GLY A 72 10.55 0.33 -7.91
CA GLY A 72 10.31 1.18 -6.74
C GLY A 72 10.37 0.43 -5.41
N ILE A 73 9.82 -0.78 -5.35
CA ILE A 73 9.88 -1.64 -4.16
C ILE A 73 11.34 -2.07 -3.89
N VAL A 74 12.06 -2.49 -4.92
CA VAL A 74 13.47 -2.88 -4.81
C VAL A 74 14.33 -1.70 -4.33
N THR A 75 14.18 -0.53 -4.96
CA THR A 75 14.95 0.68 -4.62
C THR A 75 14.65 1.17 -3.20
N SER A 76 13.39 1.10 -2.76
CA SER A 76 13.01 1.52 -1.41
C SER A 76 13.56 0.59 -0.33
N VAL A 77 13.55 -0.73 -0.56
CA VAL A 77 14.22 -1.71 0.29
C VAL A 77 15.72 -1.42 0.34
N HIS A 78 16.37 -1.33 -0.83
CA HIS A 78 17.80 -1.01 -0.94
C HIS A 78 18.16 0.28 -0.20
N GLY A 79 17.37 1.34 -0.35
CA GLY A 79 17.59 2.62 0.34
C GLY A 79 17.54 2.51 1.86
N LEU A 80 16.63 1.70 2.40
CA LEU A 80 16.50 1.47 3.84
C LEU A 80 17.70 0.69 4.39
N PHE A 81 18.10 -0.39 3.71
CA PHE A 81 19.27 -1.19 4.09
C PHE A 81 20.58 -0.42 3.89
N ASN A 82 20.68 0.42 2.86
CA ASN A 82 21.84 1.27 2.63
C ASN A 82 21.98 2.35 3.73
N LYS A 83 20.86 2.92 4.21
CA LYS A 83 20.85 3.78 5.41
C LYS A 83 21.36 3.04 6.65
N ARG A 84 21.01 1.76 6.82
CA ARG A 84 21.50 0.94 7.95
C ARG A 84 23.02 0.71 7.92
N LYS A 85 23.62 0.62 6.74
CA LYS A 85 25.09 0.46 6.57
C LYS A 85 25.87 1.74 6.95
N SER A 86 25.19 2.86 7.15
CA SER A 86 25.81 4.10 7.59
C SER A 86 26.17 4.05 9.08
N ASP A 87 27.33 4.60 9.45
CA ASP A 87 27.81 4.73 10.84
C ASP A 87 26.82 5.47 11.76
N ASN A 88 25.93 6.30 11.19
CA ASN A 88 24.93 7.08 11.91
C ASN A 88 23.51 6.50 11.73
N VAL A 89 23.33 5.21 12.01
CA VAL A 89 22.01 4.58 11.91
C VAL A 89 21.15 4.82 13.16
N ASP A 90 19.92 5.29 12.95
CA ASP A 90 18.93 5.42 14.02
C ASP A 90 18.44 4.05 14.51
N LYS A 91 18.22 3.91 15.83
CA LYS A 91 17.57 2.72 16.42
C LYS A 91 16.18 2.44 15.84
N ALA A 92 15.49 3.47 15.37
CA ALA A 92 14.22 3.33 14.66
C ALA A 92 14.40 2.52 13.35
N THR A 93 15.43 2.82 12.56
CA THR A 93 15.73 2.10 11.30
C THR A 93 16.11 0.65 11.58
N GLU A 94 16.81 0.39 12.69
CA GLU A 94 17.13 -0.96 13.12
C GLU A 94 15.84 -1.78 13.38
N SER A 95 14.90 -1.22 14.13
CA SER A 95 13.61 -1.87 14.42
C SER A 95 12.76 -2.10 13.18
N ILE A 96 12.68 -1.12 12.28
CA ILE A 96 11.90 -1.25 11.03
C ILE A 96 12.43 -2.40 10.19
N ILE A 97 13.75 -2.49 10.02
CA ILE A 97 14.35 -3.58 9.25
C ILE A 97 14.12 -4.93 9.94
N ASN A 98 14.23 -5.03 11.25
CA ASN A 98 13.97 -6.29 11.96
C ASN A 98 12.50 -6.75 11.80
N ASN A 99 11.54 -5.81 11.87
CA ASN A 99 10.13 -6.10 11.63
C ASN A 99 9.87 -6.51 10.18
N LEU A 100 10.49 -5.82 9.21
CA LEU A 100 10.39 -6.18 7.79
C LEU A 100 10.91 -7.59 7.53
N GLN A 101 12.08 -7.92 8.07
CA GLN A 101 12.70 -9.24 7.92
C GLN A 101 11.85 -10.36 8.52
N GLN A 102 11.27 -10.14 9.71
CA GLN A 102 10.36 -11.09 10.33
C GLN A 102 9.04 -11.22 9.56
N GLN A 103 8.42 -10.10 9.21
CA GLN A 103 7.11 -10.06 8.56
C GLN A 103 7.15 -10.70 7.16
N PHE A 104 8.21 -10.44 6.41
CA PHE A 104 8.36 -10.93 5.05
C PHE A 104 9.27 -12.16 4.95
N SER A 105 9.78 -12.66 6.08
CA SER A 105 10.67 -13.82 6.14
C SER A 105 11.79 -13.66 5.09
N CYS A 106 12.57 -12.59 5.22
CA CYS A 106 13.62 -12.21 4.28
C CYS A 106 14.84 -11.66 5.02
N CYS A 107 16.00 -11.66 4.37
CA CYS A 107 17.27 -11.25 4.98
C CYS A 107 18.14 -10.41 4.05
N GLY A 108 18.59 -9.25 4.53
CA GLY A 108 19.35 -8.27 3.75
C GLY A 108 18.54 -7.59 2.64
N SER A 109 19.17 -6.68 1.89
CA SER A 109 18.53 -6.07 0.72
C SER A 109 18.43 -7.08 -0.41
N ASP A 110 19.56 -7.66 -0.79
CA ASP A 110 19.68 -8.67 -1.84
C ASP A 110 19.99 -10.05 -1.25
N GLY A 111 20.54 -10.10 -0.04
CA GLY A 111 20.73 -11.35 0.68
C GLY A 111 21.47 -11.20 2.01
N PRO A 112 21.67 -12.32 2.72
CA PRO A 112 22.40 -12.35 3.99
C PRO A 112 23.83 -11.80 3.92
N THR A 113 24.45 -11.76 2.73
CA THR A 113 25.79 -11.21 2.50
C THR A 113 25.87 -9.69 2.70
N ASP A 114 24.75 -8.97 2.68
CA ASP A 114 24.72 -7.50 2.85
C ASP A 114 25.18 -7.04 4.25
N TYR A 115 25.14 -7.95 5.22
CA TYR A 115 25.67 -7.73 6.57
C TYR A 115 27.19 -7.91 6.68
N GLY A 116 27.87 -8.24 5.57
CA GLY A 116 29.31 -8.51 5.52
C GLY A 116 29.65 -9.97 5.84
N ALA A 117 30.93 -10.31 5.82
CA ALA A 117 31.46 -11.65 6.17
C ALA A 117 31.39 -11.94 7.68
N VAL A 118 30.30 -11.54 8.33
CA VAL A 118 30.05 -11.74 9.76
C VAL A 118 29.36 -13.08 9.95
N LEU A 119 29.98 -13.98 10.71
CA LEU A 119 29.44 -15.32 11.01
C LEU A 119 28.16 -15.30 11.86
N THR A 120 27.77 -14.15 12.41
CA THR A 120 26.65 -13.99 13.33
C THR A 120 25.64 -12.97 12.79
N LEU A 121 24.54 -13.47 12.25
CA LEU A 121 23.43 -12.66 11.75
C LEU A 121 22.39 -12.40 12.86
N HIS A 122 21.61 -11.33 12.72
CA HIS A 122 20.54 -11.00 13.66
C HIS A 122 19.39 -12.03 13.59
N ASP A 123 18.73 -12.35 14.71
CA ASP A 123 17.67 -13.37 14.78
C ASP A 123 16.46 -13.10 13.87
N SER A 124 16.23 -11.84 13.45
CA SER A 124 15.16 -11.48 12.51
C SER A 124 15.37 -12.01 11.09
N CYS A 125 16.60 -12.39 10.72
CA CYS A 125 16.97 -12.86 9.37
C CYS A 125 16.78 -14.36 9.14
N CYS A 126 16.66 -15.14 10.22
CA CYS A 126 16.65 -16.60 10.13
C CYS A 126 15.23 -17.15 10.11
N ALA A 127 15.02 -18.21 9.33
CA ALA A 127 13.84 -19.04 9.47
C ALA A 127 13.88 -19.64 10.89
N ARG A 128 12.74 -19.59 11.60
CA ARG A 128 12.57 -20.33 12.84
C ARG A 128 12.45 -21.82 12.52
N ASP A 129 13.54 -22.44 12.10
CA ASP A 129 13.64 -23.89 12.04
C ASP A 129 14.36 -24.39 13.29
N PRO A 130 13.74 -25.32 14.05
CA PRO A 130 14.35 -25.99 15.19
C PRO A 130 15.33 -27.06 14.69
N SER A 131 16.34 -26.63 13.95
CA SER A 131 17.38 -27.54 13.46
C SER A 131 18.27 -27.94 14.63
N ILE A 132 18.32 -29.24 14.94
CA ILE A 132 19.18 -29.83 15.98
C ILE A 132 20.66 -29.43 15.78
N ILE A 133 21.06 -29.16 14.53
CA ILE A 133 22.39 -28.65 14.17
C ILE A 133 22.62 -27.22 14.70
N GLY A 134 21.57 -26.39 14.74
CA GLY A 134 21.59 -25.08 15.39
C GLY A 134 21.93 -25.18 16.87
N SER A 135 21.33 -26.12 17.61
CA SER A 135 21.65 -26.34 19.03
C SER A 135 23.06 -26.91 19.27
N VAL A 136 23.62 -27.69 18.33
CA VAL A 136 24.97 -28.29 18.45
C VAL A 136 26.09 -27.30 18.07
N LEU A 137 25.82 -26.31 17.21
CA LEU A 137 26.77 -25.25 16.82
C LEU A 137 26.58 -23.92 17.59
N GLY A 138 25.65 -23.84 18.54
CA GLY A 138 25.47 -22.69 19.45
C GLY A 138 24.38 -21.69 19.08
N GLY A 139 23.36 -22.10 18.34
CA GLY A 139 22.12 -21.35 18.05
C GLY A 139 22.31 -20.17 17.09
N LYS A 140 23.46 -20.07 16.41
CA LYS A 140 23.83 -18.87 15.66
C LYS A 140 23.33 -18.93 14.22
N CYS A 141 22.64 -17.87 13.82
CA CYS A 141 22.14 -17.67 12.45
C CYS A 141 23.32 -17.48 11.48
N THR A 142 23.48 -18.40 10.52
CA THR A 142 24.50 -18.36 9.47
C THR A 142 23.87 -18.10 8.10
N ILE A 143 24.70 -17.77 7.10
CA ILE A 143 24.29 -17.44 5.72
C ILE A 143 23.52 -18.60 5.06
N GLU A 144 23.76 -19.86 5.46
CA GLU A 144 23.09 -21.04 4.92
C GLU A 144 21.67 -21.24 5.45
N ASN A 145 21.38 -20.79 6.68
CA ASN A 145 20.05 -20.90 7.31
C ASN A 145 19.28 -19.57 7.28
N ALA A 146 19.81 -18.58 6.57
CA ALA A 146 19.21 -17.28 6.44
C ALA A 146 18.15 -17.27 5.32
N ASN A 147 17.13 -16.45 5.49
CA ASN A 147 16.10 -16.26 4.48
C ASN A 147 16.64 -15.55 3.22
N PRO A 148 15.95 -15.66 2.07
CA PRO A 148 16.36 -14.96 0.84
C PRO A 148 16.28 -13.42 0.98
N GLY A 149 16.93 -12.70 0.05
CA GLY A 149 16.94 -11.23 0.00
C GLY A 149 15.56 -10.58 0.05
N CYS A 150 15.42 -9.47 0.80
CA CYS A 150 14.14 -8.78 0.94
C CYS A 150 13.66 -8.14 -0.37
N ALA A 151 14.54 -7.57 -1.19
CA ALA A 151 14.15 -6.93 -2.45
C ALA A 151 13.49 -7.94 -3.41
N SER A 152 14.12 -9.11 -3.58
CA SER A 152 13.59 -10.17 -4.45
C SER A 152 12.33 -10.83 -3.89
N THR A 153 12.26 -11.00 -2.56
CA THR A 153 11.11 -11.61 -1.89
C THR A 153 9.88 -10.71 -1.97
N LEU A 154 10.04 -9.41 -1.68
CA LEU A 154 8.96 -8.43 -1.78
C LEU A 154 8.47 -8.25 -3.22
N ALA A 155 9.38 -8.23 -4.21
CA ALA A 155 9.02 -8.19 -5.62
C ALA A 155 8.12 -9.39 -6.00
N LYS A 156 8.51 -10.61 -5.61
CA LYS A 156 7.71 -11.82 -5.84
C LYS A 156 6.37 -11.81 -5.11
N LEU A 157 6.34 -11.33 -3.87
CA LEU A 157 5.10 -11.15 -3.11
C LEU A 157 4.17 -10.18 -3.84
N TYR A 158 4.67 -9.03 -4.26
CA TYR A 158 3.87 -8.04 -4.98
C TYR A 158 3.27 -8.63 -6.26
N GLU A 159 4.06 -9.36 -7.06
CA GLU A 159 3.53 -10.05 -8.26
C GLU A 159 2.51 -11.15 -7.95
N LYS A 160 2.58 -11.74 -6.77
CA LYS A 160 1.60 -12.74 -6.33
C LYS A 160 0.28 -12.08 -5.90
N TRP A 161 0.37 -10.96 -5.19
CA TRP A 161 -0.79 -10.25 -4.66
C TRP A 161 -1.45 -9.29 -5.67
N ASN A 162 -0.72 -8.79 -6.67
CA ASN A 162 -1.27 -7.86 -7.67
C ASN A 162 -2.41 -8.50 -8.51
N LYS A 163 -2.33 -9.80 -8.81
CA LYS A 163 -3.32 -10.54 -9.60
C LYS A 163 -4.70 -10.59 -8.95
N PRO A 164 -4.86 -11.07 -7.69
CA PRO A 164 -6.16 -11.06 -7.03
C PRO A 164 -6.67 -9.64 -6.76
N ILE A 165 -5.80 -8.69 -6.40
CA ILE A 165 -6.19 -7.29 -6.16
C ILE A 165 -6.81 -6.68 -7.43
N ALA A 166 -6.19 -6.90 -8.60
CA ALA A 166 -6.74 -6.46 -9.88
C ALA A 166 -8.12 -7.10 -10.17
N GLY A 167 -8.29 -8.38 -9.86
CA GLY A 167 -9.57 -9.07 -9.99
C GLY A 167 -10.69 -8.46 -9.14
N VAL A 168 -10.40 -8.14 -7.87
CA VAL A 168 -11.37 -7.49 -6.97
C VAL A 168 -11.72 -6.08 -7.49
N ALA A 169 -10.74 -5.31 -7.93
CA ALA A 169 -10.96 -3.97 -8.48
C ALA A 169 -11.89 -3.99 -9.72
N ILE A 170 -11.66 -4.93 -10.64
CA ILE A 170 -12.53 -5.13 -11.81
C ILE A 170 -13.94 -5.55 -11.37
N GLY A 171 -14.05 -6.46 -10.39
CA GLY A 171 -15.34 -6.90 -9.86
C GLY A 171 -16.17 -5.75 -9.28
N VAL A 172 -15.55 -4.88 -8.48
CA VAL A 172 -16.20 -3.68 -7.93
C VAL A 172 -16.62 -2.73 -9.04
N ALA A 173 -15.76 -2.50 -10.05
CA ALA A 173 -16.08 -1.67 -11.20
C ALA A 173 -17.29 -2.21 -11.98
N CYS A 174 -17.39 -3.54 -12.17
CA CYS A 174 -18.55 -4.16 -12.83
C CYS A 174 -19.86 -3.97 -12.04
N VAL A 175 -19.81 -4.03 -10.70
CA VAL A 175 -20.98 -3.76 -9.85
C VAL A 175 -21.42 -2.30 -9.97
N GLU A 176 -20.46 -1.37 -9.97
CA GLU A 176 -20.75 0.05 -10.12
C GLU A 176 -21.34 0.38 -11.51
N VAL A 177 -20.82 -0.26 -12.58
CA VAL A 177 -21.36 -0.10 -13.95
C VAL A 177 -22.79 -0.62 -14.03
N ARG A 178 -23.10 -1.78 -13.43
CA ARG A 178 -24.47 -2.31 -13.36
C ARG A 178 -25.42 -1.36 -12.62
N MET A 179 -24.98 -0.72 -11.54
CA MET A 179 -25.79 0.28 -10.84
C MET A 179 -26.00 1.55 -11.67
N ARG A 180 -25.02 1.99 -12.46
CA ARG A 180 -25.18 3.13 -13.39
C ARG A 180 -26.15 2.80 -14.53
N THR A 181 -26.16 1.57 -15.04
CA THR A 181 -27.12 1.14 -16.07
C THR A 181 -28.56 1.08 -15.56
N GLN A 182 -28.81 0.79 -14.28
CA GLN A 182 -30.16 0.81 -13.71
C GLN A 182 -30.71 2.21 -13.40
N ARG A 183 -29.87 3.26 -13.39
CA ARG A 183 -30.29 4.66 -13.18
C ARG A 183 -30.49 5.44 -14.47
N ALA A 184 -30.23 4.85 -15.64
CA ALA A 184 -30.66 5.44 -16.90
C ALA A 184 -32.18 5.23 -17.08
N PRO A 185 -33.04 6.27 -17.03
CA PRO A 185 -34.42 6.11 -17.45
C PRO A 185 -34.42 5.67 -18.91
N THR A 186 -35.16 4.59 -19.22
CA THR A 186 -35.56 4.21 -20.57
C THR A 186 -36.41 5.33 -21.17
N ILE A 187 -35.77 6.35 -21.73
CA ILE A 187 -36.38 7.28 -22.69
C ILE A 187 -35.97 6.78 -24.07
N GLY A 188 -36.94 6.30 -24.85
CA GLY A 188 -36.76 6.00 -26.27
C GLY A 188 -37.01 4.56 -26.72
N ARG A 189 -38.11 3.94 -26.29
CA ARG A 189 -38.83 2.99 -27.16
C ARG A 189 -40.33 3.30 -27.08
N LEU A 190 -40.77 4.17 -27.99
CA LEU A 190 -42.04 4.20 -28.72
C LEU A 190 -42.17 5.56 -29.40
#